data_AF-A0A2V1B2Y2-F1
#
_entry.id   AF-A0A2V1B2Y2-F1
#
_cell.length_a   1.000
_cell.length_b   1.000
_cell.length_c   1.000
_cell.angle_alpha   90.00
_cell.angle_beta   90.00
_cell.angle_gamma   90.00
#
_symmetry.space_group_name_H-M   'P 1'
#
loop_
_entity.id
_entity.type
_entity.pdbx_description
1 polymer ?
#
loop_
_entity_poly.entity_id
_entity_poly.type
_entity_poly.pdbx_seq_one_letter_code
_entity_poly.pdbx_strand_id
1 'polypeptide(L)'
;MSKHPKLIAPRDSFINPRINPPISPPLNAPSTKPSDRVSQIIKQLHLRKASCEASSQPWIVFPLQPGEFELLVPLLKADQPLWSFFKDSRFAKRCDYFSRSRRFVLRMPTAAQEFFRSSVVLDIQEQFGKLAAGTDDAAEFARNVRYRGSPRLYFPADKVAGGSGDNDDRAQSHYDTHEPDAVFKHIDAQWPCIVIEVSSSEKEKELNDLAEDYILGSDGNIPCVVGLNIEYKQSKKATFSVWQPQYIEHDDGQECLVSAQTVFRDELGNLSGDKGLEIQLKVLANKDLINNSPSAITQRIFISPSTLYDFVTRAEADDEKVKEKRGKMSPLKPGAKKLRRQRTQREESKLDDE
;
A
#
# COMPACT_ATOMS: atom_id res chain seq x y z
N MET A 1 37.78 -87.01 30.04
CA MET A 1 37.86 -85.94 31.06
C MET A 1 38.69 -84.80 30.50
N SER A 2 38.03 -83.74 30.05
CA SER A 2 38.61 -82.48 29.61
C SER A 2 37.47 -81.49 29.41
N LYS A 3 37.58 -80.30 30.03
CA LYS A 3 37.36 -78.95 29.43
C LYS A 3 37.01 -77.89 30.49
N HIS A 4 37.90 -76.91 30.56
CA HIS A 4 37.80 -75.47 30.85
C HIS A 4 36.72 -74.88 31.79
N PRO A 5 37.10 -73.91 32.67
CA PRO A 5 36.16 -73.06 33.41
C PRO A 5 35.74 -71.81 32.61
N LYS A 6 34.47 -71.39 32.77
CA LYS A 6 33.88 -70.15 32.25
C LYS A 6 33.92 -69.03 33.30
N LEU A 7 34.34 -67.83 32.90
CA LEU A 7 34.17 -66.58 33.65
C LEU A 7 32.71 -66.11 33.62
N ILE A 8 32.18 -65.65 34.77
CA ILE A 8 30.96 -64.85 34.88
C ILE A 8 31.27 -63.69 35.83
N ALA A 9 31.04 -62.45 35.39
CA ALA A 9 31.26 -61.21 36.13
C ALA A 9 30.02 -60.84 37.00
N PRO A 10 30.20 -60.17 38.17
CA PRO A 10 29.10 -59.58 38.94
C PRO A 10 28.76 -58.14 38.50
N ARG A 11 27.52 -57.75 38.81
CA ARG A 11 26.80 -56.52 38.44
C ARG A 11 27.39 -55.25 39.06
N ASP A 12 27.68 -54.26 38.23
CA ASP A 12 27.91 -52.86 38.66
C ASP A 12 26.58 -52.14 38.91
N SER A 13 26.44 -51.61 40.12
CA SER A 13 25.38 -50.69 40.54
C SER A 13 25.75 -49.26 40.15
N PHE A 14 25.11 -48.73 39.12
CA PHE A 14 25.25 -47.32 38.73
C PHE A 14 24.54 -46.40 39.73
N ILE A 15 25.31 -45.44 40.23
CA ILE A 15 24.86 -44.27 40.98
C ILE A 15 23.97 -43.42 40.05
N ASN A 16 22.73 -43.16 40.45
CA ASN A 16 21.83 -42.21 39.80
C ASN A 16 22.42 -40.78 39.85
N PRO A 17 22.65 -40.08 38.73
CA PRO A 17 22.77 -38.63 38.78
C PRO A 17 21.38 -38.04 39.01
N ARG A 18 21.24 -37.22 40.07
CA ARG A 18 20.05 -36.41 40.34
C ARG A 18 19.68 -35.61 39.08
N ILE A 19 18.50 -35.91 38.55
CA ILE A 19 17.84 -35.09 37.52
C ILE A 19 17.45 -33.78 38.20
N ASN A 20 18.18 -32.70 37.91
CA ASN A 20 17.72 -31.36 38.25
C ASN A 20 16.45 -31.07 37.44
N PRO A 21 15.37 -30.54 38.05
CA PRO A 21 14.18 -30.13 37.32
C PRO A 21 14.55 -29.03 36.31
N PRO A 22 13.85 -28.94 35.17
CA PRO A 22 14.12 -27.91 34.18
C PRO A 22 13.95 -26.53 34.80
N ILE A 23 15.01 -25.73 34.71
CA ILE A 23 15.05 -24.32 35.10
C ILE A 23 13.85 -23.63 34.45
N SER A 24 12.95 -23.13 35.29
CA SER A 24 11.82 -22.32 34.85
C SER A 24 12.33 -21.10 34.08
N PRO A 25 11.67 -20.66 33.00
CA PRO A 25 12.07 -19.45 32.29
C PRO A 25 12.01 -18.26 33.26
N PRO A 26 12.83 -17.21 33.04
CA PRO A 26 12.86 -16.05 33.91
C PRO A 26 11.46 -15.44 34.01
N LEU A 27 10.93 -15.47 35.23
CA LEU A 27 9.69 -14.84 35.65
C LEU A 27 9.91 -13.32 35.61
N ASN A 28 9.92 -12.72 34.41
CA ASN A 28 9.78 -11.28 34.11
C ASN A 28 10.02 -10.97 32.61
N ALA A 29 9.72 -11.89 31.69
CA ALA A 29 9.40 -11.45 30.34
C ALA A 29 7.94 -10.97 30.37
N PRO A 30 7.60 -9.75 29.90
CA PRO A 30 6.21 -9.39 29.73
C PRO A 30 5.60 -10.43 28.78
N SER A 31 4.72 -11.29 29.28
CA SER A 31 3.87 -12.11 28.43
C SER A 31 2.80 -11.18 27.85
N THR A 32 3.21 -10.27 26.98
CA THR A 32 2.29 -9.52 26.13
C THR A 32 1.78 -10.51 25.11
N LYS A 33 0.80 -11.33 25.53
CA LYS A 33 -0.06 -12.02 24.57
C LYS A 33 -0.54 -10.94 23.59
N PRO A 34 -0.31 -11.10 22.28
CA PRO A 34 -0.80 -10.13 21.32
C PRO A 34 -2.29 -9.93 21.53
N SER A 35 -2.74 -8.68 21.41
CA SER A 35 -4.17 -8.42 21.44
C SER A 35 -4.87 -9.25 20.35
N ASP A 36 -6.16 -9.51 20.54
CA ASP A 36 -6.95 -10.27 19.56
C ASP A 36 -6.85 -9.63 18.16
N ARG A 37 -6.75 -8.30 18.08
CA ARG A 37 -6.60 -7.55 16.83
C ARG A 37 -5.27 -7.82 16.14
N VAL A 38 -4.16 -7.69 16.88
CA VAL A 38 -2.82 -7.99 16.35
C VAL A 38 -2.74 -9.45 15.90
N SER A 39 -3.34 -10.37 16.66
CA SER A 39 -3.45 -11.79 16.30
C SER A 39 -4.26 -12.00 15.01
N GLN A 40 -5.36 -11.26 14.83
CA GLN A 40 -6.16 -11.30 13.60
C GLN A 40 -5.39 -10.77 12.39
N ILE A 41 -4.60 -9.70 12.54
CA ILE A 41 -3.74 -9.18 11.47
C ILE A 41 -2.74 -10.24 11.02
N ILE A 42 -2.00 -10.83 11.97
CA ILE A 42 -1.02 -11.89 11.68
C ILE A 42 -1.70 -13.07 10.97
N LYS A 43 -2.88 -13.50 11.44
CA LYS A 43 -3.67 -14.55 10.80
C LYS A 43 -4.02 -14.21 9.34
N GLN A 44 -4.47 -12.99 9.07
CA GLN A 44 -4.82 -12.56 7.71
C GLN A 44 -3.59 -12.48 6.80
N LEU A 45 -2.43 -12.06 7.33
CA LEU A 45 -1.17 -12.07 6.59
C LEU A 45 -0.73 -13.49 6.22
N HIS A 46 -0.88 -14.45 7.13
CA HIS A 46 -0.64 -15.87 6.82
C HIS A 46 -1.58 -16.41 5.75
N LEU A 47 -2.88 -16.11 5.84
CA LEU A 47 -3.85 -16.52 4.84
C LEU A 47 -3.47 -16.00 3.45
N ARG A 48 -3.05 -14.73 3.36
CA ARG A 48 -2.62 -14.12 2.08
C ARG A 48 -1.29 -14.63 1.58
N LYS A 49 -0.40 -15.04 2.47
CA LYS A 49 0.85 -15.72 2.09
C LYS A 49 0.57 -17.11 1.50
N ALA A 50 -0.40 -17.84 2.04
CA ALA A 50 -0.75 -19.19 1.63
C ALA A 50 -1.64 -19.21 0.37
N SER A 51 -2.61 -18.30 0.30
CA SER A 51 -3.52 -18.14 -0.82
C SER A 51 -2.97 -17.10 -1.78
N CYS A 52 -2.28 -17.55 -2.84
CA CYS A 52 -1.99 -16.70 -4.02
C CYS A 52 -3.27 -16.28 -4.77
N GLU A 53 -4.44 -16.77 -4.37
CA GLU A 53 -5.73 -16.37 -4.92
C GLU A 53 -6.30 -15.17 -4.16
N ALA A 54 -6.95 -14.28 -4.91
CA ALA A 54 -7.57 -13.06 -4.40
C ALA A 54 -8.46 -13.39 -3.20
N SER A 55 -8.05 -12.93 -2.02
CA SER A 55 -8.94 -12.86 -0.85
C SER A 55 -10.28 -12.26 -1.29
N SER A 56 -11.39 -12.83 -0.84
CA SER A 56 -12.73 -12.31 -1.12
C SER A 56 -12.92 -10.87 -0.64
N GLN A 57 -12.07 -10.41 0.28
CA GLN A 57 -12.04 -9.04 0.77
C GLN A 57 -10.80 -8.32 0.21
N PRO A 58 -10.94 -7.50 -0.84
CA PRO A 58 -9.83 -6.78 -1.45
C PRO A 58 -9.26 -5.68 -0.54
N TRP A 59 -9.86 -5.42 0.62
CA TRP A 59 -9.44 -4.39 1.55
C TRP A 59 -10.00 -4.69 2.93
N ILE A 60 -9.13 -4.74 3.94
CA ILE A 60 -9.48 -5.04 5.32
C ILE A 60 -8.87 -3.96 6.18
N VAL A 61 -9.68 -3.33 7.04
CA VAL A 61 -9.23 -2.31 7.99
C VAL A 61 -9.24 -2.90 9.40
N PHE A 62 -8.14 -2.69 10.11
CA PHE A 62 -8.00 -3.05 11.51
C PHE A 62 -7.82 -1.76 12.32
N PRO A 63 -8.82 -1.34 13.10
CA PRO A 63 -8.64 -0.25 14.05
C PRO A 63 -7.72 -0.72 15.16
N LEU A 64 -6.62 0.00 15.38
CA LEU A 64 -5.59 -0.29 16.36
C LEU A 64 -5.74 0.63 17.59
N GLN A 65 -5.42 0.08 18.76
CA GLN A 65 -5.21 0.84 19.98
C GLN A 65 -3.79 1.41 20.02
N PRO A 66 -3.53 2.46 20.83
CA PRO A 66 -2.17 2.94 21.08
C PRO A 66 -1.23 1.78 21.45
N GLY A 67 -0.07 1.69 20.80
CA GLY A 67 0.91 0.64 21.07
C GLY A 67 0.69 -0.68 20.32
N GLU A 68 -0.48 -0.92 19.70
CA GLU A 68 -0.73 -2.21 19.03
C GLU A 68 0.09 -2.39 17.74
N PHE A 69 0.38 -1.30 17.02
CA PHE A 69 1.23 -1.38 15.83
C PHE A 69 2.70 -1.66 16.20
N GLU A 70 3.15 -1.05 17.29
CA GLU A 70 4.48 -1.24 17.88
C GLU A 70 4.67 -2.69 18.36
N LEU A 71 3.58 -3.36 18.77
CA LEU A 71 3.58 -4.79 19.08
C LEU A 71 3.55 -5.68 17.83
N LEU A 72 2.88 -5.26 16.75
CA LEU A 72 2.78 -6.01 15.50
C LEU A 72 4.15 -6.23 14.85
N VAL A 73 5.01 -5.22 14.83
CA VAL A 73 6.31 -5.28 14.13
C VAL A 73 7.27 -6.33 14.72
N PRO A 74 7.50 -6.41 16.05
CA PRO A 74 8.29 -7.47 16.66
C PRO A 74 7.73 -8.87 16.40
N LEU A 75 6.40 -9.02 16.43
CA LEU A 75 5.75 -10.31 16.18
C LEU A 75 5.93 -10.76 14.73
N LEU A 76 5.83 -9.83 13.77
CA LEU A 76 6.16 -10.11 12.38
C LEU A 76 7.62 -10.55 12.24
N LYS A 77 8.57 -9.85 12.85
CA LYS A 77 10.00 -10.20 12.81
C LYS A 77 10.32 -11.57 13.43
N ALA A 78 9.55 -12.00 14.42
CA ALA A 78 9.71 -13.32 15.05
C ALA A 78 9.38 -14.46 14.08
N ASP A 79 8.45 -14.25 13.14
CA ASP A 79 8.14 -15.18 12.06
C ASP A 79 8.91 -14.80 10.79
N GLN A 80 10.13 -15.33 10.62
CA GLN A 80 10.99 -14.98 9.47
C GLN A 80 10.36 -15.22 8.08
N PRO A 81 9.65 -16.36 7.83
CA PRO A 81 8.92 -16.56 6.59
C PRO A 81 7.81 -15.53 6.31
N LEU A 82 7.09 -15.11 7.35
CA LEU A 82 6.05 -14.09 7.25
C LEU A 82 6.66 -12.69 7.12
N TRP A 83 7.73 -12.39 7.86
CA TRP A 83 8.47 -11.13 7.76
C TRP A 83 9.05 -10.92 6.37
N SER A 84 9.66 -11.96 5.80
CA SER A 84 10.20 -11.92 4.44
C SER A 84 9.11 -11.68 3.40
N PHE A 85 7.90 -12.21 3.64
CA PHE A 85 6.74 -11.96 2.79
C PHE A 85 6.18 -10.55 2.99
N PHE A 86 6.05 -10.09 4.23
CA PHE A 86 5.58 -8.75 4.58
C PHE A 86 6.50 -7.66 4.00
N LYS A 87 7.81 -7.89 4.03
CA LYS A 87 8.83 -7.01 3.45
C LYS A 87 9.02 -7.15 1.95
N ASP A 88 8.45 -8.18 1.31
CA ASP A 88 8.50 -8.29 -0.16
C ASP A 88 7.87 -7.00 -0.72
N SER A 89 8.62 -6.29 -1.56
CA SER A 89 8.20 -4.99 -2.09
C SER A 89 6.89 -5.02 -2.87
N ARG A 90 6.40 -6.20 -3.27
CA ARG A 90 5.07 -6.36 -3.89
C ARG A 90 3.95 -6.49 -2.88
N PHE A 91 4.21 -7.08 -1.72
CA PHE A 91 3.21 -7.26 -0.67
C PHE A 91 3.22 -6.12 0.35
N ALA A 92 4.38 -5.51 0.62
CA ALA A 92 4.48 -4.31 1.45
C ALA A 92 3.57 -3.17 0.92
N LYS A 93 3.45 -3.06 -0.41
CA LYS A 93 2.53 -2.15 -1.13
C LYS A 93 1.05 -2.39 -0.91
N ARG A 94 0.72 -3.43 -0.15
CA ARG A 94 -0.65 -3.83 0.17
C ARG A 94 -0.96 -3.59 1.65
N CYS A 95 -0.05 -3.00 2.40
CA CYS A 95 -0.21 -2.72 3.82
C CYS A 95 0.08 -1.25 4.08
N ASP A 96 -0.90 -0.54 4.62
CA ASP A 96 -0.72 0.84 5.10
C ASP A 96 -1.01 0.90 6.59
N TYR A 97 -0.30 1.78 7.29
CA TYR A 97 -0.59 2.10 8.69
C TYR A 97 -0.71 3.61 8.84
N PHE A 98 -1.82 4.04 9.40
CA PHE A 98 -2.16 5.44 9.69
C PHE A 98 -2.12 5.63 11.20
N SER A 99 -1.11 6.32 11.72
CA SER A 99 -0.98 6.53 13.17
C SER A 99 -2.04 7.49 13.70
N ARG A 100 -2.39 8.54 12.93
CA ARG A 100 -3.39 9.54 13.32
C ARG A 100 -4.76 8.91 13.54
N SER A 101 -5.21 8.12 12.59
CA SER A 101 -6.49 7.41 12.66
C SER A 101 -6.37 6.03 13.34
N ARG A 102 -5.14 5.62 13.70
CA ARG A 102 -4.75 4.32 14.27
C ARG A 102 -5.33 3.15 13.49
N ARG A 103 -5.08 3.08 12.19
CA ARG A 103 -5.63 2.01 11.34
C ARG A 103 -4.53 1.29 10.61
N PHE A 104 -4.58 -0.04 10.65
CA PHE A 104 -3.81 -0.88 9.74
C PHE A 104 -4.73 -1.33 8.61
N VAL A 105 -4.35 -1.01 7.38
CA VAL A 105 -5.12 -1.31 6.17
C VAL A 105 -4.39 -2.33 5.34
N LEU A 106 -5.13 -3.33 4.89
CA LEU A 106 -4.58 -4.49 4.22
C LEU A 106 -5.34 -4.71 2.88
N ARG A 107 -4.74 -4.22 1.78
CA ARG A 107 -5.30 -4.11 0.42
C ARG A 107 -4.96 -5.34 -0.46
N MET A 108 -5.73 -5.59 -1.51
CA MET A 108 -5.47 -6.58 -2.56
C MET A 108 -6.12 -6.05 -3.85
N PRO A 109 -5.36 -5.27 -4.66
CA PRO A 109 -5.86 -4.81 -5.94
C PRO A 109 -6.22 -6.00 -6.85
N THR A 110 -7.36 -5.89 -7.53
CA THR A 110 -7.75 -6.83 -8.60
C THR A 110 -7.05 -6.47 -9.91
N ALA A 111 -6.97 -7.41 -10.85
CA ALA A 111 -6.39 -7.12 -12.17
C ALA A 111 -7.17 -6.02 -12.92
N ALA A 112 -8.50 -5.98 -12.75
CA ALA A 112 -9.33 -4.89 -13.29
C ALA A 112 -8.98 -3.53 -12.66
N GLN A 113 -8.77 -3.46 -11.34
CA GLN A 113 -8.32 -2.24 -10.66
C GLN A 113 -6.95 -1.78 -11.17
N GLU A 114 -6.01 -2.70 -11.32
CA GLU A 114 -4.66 -2.41 -11.86
C GLU A 114 -4.72 -1.88 -13.31
N PHE A 115 -5.56 -2.47 -14.16
CA PHE A 115 -5.76 -2.03 -15.54
C PHE A 115 -6.41 -0.65 -15.59
N PHE A 116 -7.49 -0.44 -14.82
CA PHE A 116 -8.19 0.84 -14.76
C PHE A 116 -7.28 1.97 -14.28
N ARG A 117 -6.55 1.73 -13.17
CA ARG A 117 -5.51 2.64 -12.67
C ARG A 117 -4.52 3.01 -13.77
N SER A 118 -3.97 2.00 -14.44
CA SER A 118 -2.97 2.21 -15.48
C SER A 118 -3.51 3.02 -16.65
N SER A 119 -4.78 2.82 -17.01
CA SER A 119 -5.44 3.59 -18.07
C SER A 119 -5.61 5.06 -17.70
N VAL A 120 -6.05 5.35 -16.47
CA VAL A 120 -6.17 6.72 -15.96
C VAL A 120 -4.80 7.40 -15.89
N VAL A 121 -3.78 6.72 -15.38
CA VAL A 121 -2.40 7.24 -15.31
C VAL A 121 -1.86 7.57 -16.71
N LEU A 122 -2.06 6.67 -17.68
CA LEU A 122 -1.60 6.89 -19.05
C LEU A 122 -2.28 8.10 -19.69
N ASP A 123 -3.58 8.28 -19.48
CA ASP A 123 -4.32 9.41 -20.01
C ASP A 123 -3.84 10.74 -19.41
N ILE A 124 -3.71 10.82 -18.07
CA ILE A 124 -3.14 12.00 -17.39
C ILE A 124 -1.73 12.31 -17.92
N GLN A 125 -0.88 11.29 -18.07
CA GLN A 125 0.47 11.45 -18.58
C GLN A 125 0.47 11.95 -20.05
N GLU A 126 -0.44 11.47 -20.89
CA GLU A 126 -0.58 11.92 -22.27
C GLU A 126 -1.02 13.39 -22.33
N GLN A 127 -1.95 13.81 -21.46
CA GLN A 127 -2.38 15.20 -21.37
C GLN A 127 -1.26 16.12 -20.92
N PHE A 128 -0.47 15.73 -19.91
CA PHE A 128 0.76 16.47 -19.57
C PHE A 128 1.74 16.53 -20.75
N GLY A 129 1.88 15.44 -21.52
CA GLY A 129 2.71 15.41 -22.73
C GLY A 129 2.26 16.41 -23.79
N LYS A 130 0.94 16.57 -23.99
CA LYS A 130 0.36 17.55 -24.90
C LYS A 130 0.61 18.98 -24.43
N LEU A 131 0.39 19.26 -23.13
CA LEU A 131 0.68 20.57 -22.54
C LEU A 131 2.18 20.91 -22.65
N ALA A 132 3.05 19.94 -22.38
CA ALA A 132 4.50 20.05 -22.46
C ALA A 132 5.05 20.35 -23.86
N ALA A 133 4.25 20.18 -24.92
CA ALA A 133 4.65 20.48 -26.29
C ALA A 133 4.53 21.98 -26.65
N GLY A 134 3.91 22.78 -25.79
CA GLY A 134 3.85 24.23 -25.94
C GLY A 134 5.19 24.93 -25.68
N THR A 135 5.18 26.26 -25.75
CA THR A 135 6.37 27.11 -25.55
C THR A 135 6.22 28.11 -24.40
N ASP A 136 5.05 28.12 -23.74
CA ASP A 136 4.77 29.02 -22.62
C ASP A 136 5.23 28.44 -21.28
N ASP A 137 5.05 29.22 -20.22
CA ASP A 137 5.40 28.79 -18.86
C ASP A 137 4.57 27.56 -18.40
N ALA A 138 3.37 27.36 -18.93
CA ALA A 138 2.54 26.20 -18.64
C ALA A 138 3.14 24.91 -19.22
N ALA A 139 3.72 25.00 -20.42
CA ALA A 139 4.46 23.91 -21.03
C ALA A 139 5.74 23.58 -20.26
N GLU A 140 6.42 24.58 -19.69
CA GLU A 140 7.55 24.35 -18.78
C GLU A 140 7.12 23.62 -17.51
N PHE A 141 6.06 24.10 -16.85
CA PHE A 141 5.46 23.44 -15.70
C PHE A 141 5.10 21.97 -16.01
N ALA A 142 4.37 21.73 -17.10
CA ALA A 142 3.95 20.40 -17.51
C ALA A 142 5.13 19.46 -17.82
N ARG A 143 6.22 19.96 -18.40
CA ARG A 143 7.46 19.18 -18.63
C ARG A 143 8.09 18.69 -17.34
N ASN A 144 7.89 19.39 -16.25
CA ASN A 144 8.48 19.10 -14.96
C ASN A 144 7.59 18.23 -14.05
N VAL A 145 6.33 17.97 -14.44
CA VAL A 145 5.45 16.99 -13.77
C VAL A 145 5.64 15.61 -14.36
N ARG A 146 5.99 14.62 -13.52
CA ARG A 146 6.27 13.23 -13.95
C ARG A 146 5.52 12.22 -13.11
N TYR A 147 5.05 11.15 -13.76
CA TYR A 147 4.60 9.94 -13.09
C TYR A 147 5.75 9.28 -12.33
N ARG A 148 5.54 8.90 -11.07
CA ARG A 148 6.57 8.28 -10.21
C ARG A 148 6.18 6.88 -9.70
N GLY A 149 5.16 6.26 -10.28
CA GLY A 149 4.70 4.96 -9.82
C GLY A 149 4.01 5.06 -8.47
N SER A 150 4.25 4.04 -7.64
CA SER A 150 3.73 3.87 -6.29
C SER A 150 4.87 4.02 -5.28
N PRO A 151 5.41 5.24 -5.06
CA PRO A 151 6.51 5.44 -4.13
C PRO A 151 6.03 5.29 -2.70
N ARG A 152 6.97 4.99 -1.81
CA ARG A 152 6.75 5.07 -0.36
C ARG A 152 6.89 6.52 0.09
N LEU A 153 5.81 7.07 0.65
CA LEU A 153 5.76 8.40 1.23
C LEU A 153 5.94 8.30 2.75
N TYR A 154 6.70 9.24 3.32
CA TYR A 154 6.99 9.31 4.75
C TYR A 154 6.47 10.63 5.30
N PHE A 155 5.50 10.54 6.20
CA PHE A 155 4.83 11.67 6.82
C PHE A 155 5.45 11.93 8.20
N PRO A 156 5.77 13.20 8.53
CA PRO A 156 6.22 13.55 9.85
C PRO A 156 5.20 13.08 10.89
N ALA A 157 5.66 12.39 11.94
CA ALA A 157 4.77 12.06 13.04
C ALA A 157 4.30 13.35 13.73
N ASP A 158 3.00 13.43 14.04
CA ASP A 158 2.47 14.53 14.85
C ASP A 158 3.24 14.57 16.18
N LYS A 159 3.85 15.72 16.50
CA LYS A 159 4.45 15.92 17.83
C LYS A 159 3.31 15.80 18.83
N VAL A 160 3.30 14.71 19.60
CA VAL A 160 2.34 14.55 20.70
C VAL A 160 2.57 15.72 21.66
N ALA A 161 1.69 16.72 21.62
CA ALA A 161 1.68 17.83 22.55
C ALA A 161 1.38 17.26 23.94
N GLY A 162 2.43 16.94 24.71
CA GLY A 162 2.27 16.40 26.06
C GLY A 162 3.41 15.53 26.61
N GLY A 163 4.46 15.24 25.85
CA GLY A 163 5.63 14.53 26.37
C GLY A 163 6.64 15.49 26.97
N SER A 164 6.68 15.58 28.30
CA SER A 164 7.74 16.24 29.07
C SER A 164 9.12 15.84 28.55
N GLY A 165 9.98 16.84 28.38
CA GLY A 165 11.36 16.64 27.94
C GLY A 165 12.09 15.71 28.90
N ASP A 166 12.39 14.52 28.41
CA ASP A 166 13.51 13.72 28.85
C ASP A 166 14.11 13.06 27.61
N ASN A 167 15.40 13.29 27.42
CA ASN A 167 16.21 12.72 26.36
C ASN A 167 16.22 11.19 26.49
N ASP A 168 15.45 10.50 25.65
CA ASP A 168 15.72 9.10 25.34
C ASP A 168 15.62 8.91 23.81
N ASP A 169 16.76 8.61 23.20
CA ASP A 169 16.98 8.29 21.78
C ASP A 169 16.30 6.96 21.36
N ARG A 170 15.12 6.64 21.91
CA ARG A 170 14.44 5.34 21.72
C ARG A 170 12.95 5.38 21.42
N ALA A 171 12.35 6.55 21.24
CA ALA A 171 11.10 6.67 20.50
C ALA A 171 11.43 7.23 19.11
N GLN A 172 11.86 6.36 18.18
CA GLN A 172 11.74 6.68 16.75
C GLN A 172 10.27 7.06 16.54
N SER A 173 9.97 8.35 16.40
CA SER A 173 8.63 8.77 16.03
C SER A 173 8.35 8.06 14.71
N HIS A 174 7.47 7.06 14.74
CA HIS A 174 7.20 6.24 13.58
C HIS A 174 6.62 7.16 12.51
N TYR A 175 7.42 7.48 11.48
CA TYR A 175 6.92 8.19 10.31
C TYR A 175 5.74 7.39 9.76
N ASP A 176 4.57 8.02 9.67
CA ASP A 176 3.46 7.42 8.96
C ASP A 176 3.89 7.19 7.53
N THR A 177 3.73 5.95 7.07
CA THR A 177 4.30 5.52 5.81
C THR A 177 3.20 4.97 4.93
N HIS A 178 3.01 5.58 3.77
CA HIS A 178 1.95 5.21 2.84
C HIS A 178 2.52 4.93 1.45
N GLU A 179 1.96 3.95 0.77
CA GLU A 179 2.33 3.60 -0.61
C GLU A 179 1.12 3.81 -1.52
N PRO A 180 0.92 5.03 -2.04
CA PRO A 180 -0.17 5.33 -2.95
C PRO A 180 -0.13 4.48 -4.20
N ASP A 181 -1.29 4.19 -4.78
CA ASP A 181 -1.38 3.38 -5.99
C ASP A 181 -0.69 4.03 -7.20
N ALA A 182 -0.78 5.35 -7.34
CA ALA A 182 0.00 6.10 -8.33
C ALA A 182 0.20 7.56 -7.89
N VAL A 183 1.33 8.17 -8.28
CA VAL A 183 1.55 9.59 -8.06
C VAL A 183 2.15 10.32 -9.26
N PHE A 184 1.79 11.60 -9.39
CA PHE A 184 2.49 12.57 -10.21
C PHE A 184 3.20 13.57 -9.31
N LYS A 185 4.42 13.95 -9.68
CA LYS A 185 5.25 14.85 -8.90
C LYS A 185 5.97 15.84 -9.80
N HIS A 186 5.90 17.12 -9.44
CA HIS A 186 6.75 18.16 -10.03
C HIS A 186 8.19 17.96 -9.54
N ILE A 187 9.19 18.12 -10.42
CA ILE A 187 10.60 17.83 -10.11
C ILE A 187 11.12 18.65 -8.93
N ASP A 188 10.69 19.90 -8.81
CA ASP A 188 11.09 20.82 -7.75
C ASP A 188 10.20 20.77 -6.49
N ALA A 189 9.17 19.91 -6.46
CA ALA A 189 8.32 19.75 -5.29
C ALA A 189 8.90 18.71 -4.32
N GLN A 190 8.71 18.90 -3.02
CA GLN A 190 9.01 17.85 -2.04
C GLN A 190 7.95 16.74 -2.06
N TRP A 191 6.68 17.12 -2.18
CA TRP A 191 5.52 16.23 -2.16
C TRP A 191 4.96 15.98 -3.57
N PRO A 192 4.25 14.86 -3.79
CA PRO A 192 3.50 14.66 -5.02
C PRO A 192 2.42 15.73 -5.21
N CYS A 193 2.16 16.11 -6.46
CA CYS A 193 1.08 17.04 -6.81
C CYS A 193 -0.27 16.34 -7.05
N ILE A 194 -0.24 15.06 -7.48
CA ILE A 194 -1.43 14.22 -7.61
C ILE A 194 -1.11 12.88 -6.94
N VAL A 195 -1.97 12.45 -6.02
CA VAL A 195 -2.04 11.09 -5.52
C VAL A 195 -3.28 10.42 -6.10
N ILE A 196 -3.16 9.17 -6.55
CA ILE A 196 -4.28 8.37 -7.04
C ILE A 196 -4.37 7.13 -6.17
N GLU A 197 -5.57 6.84 -5.67
CA GLU A 197 -5.90 5.62 -4.93
C GLU A 197 -7.06 4.90 -5.59
N VAL A 198 -6.98 3.57 -5.66
CA VAL A 198 -8.04 2.73 -6.22
C VAL A 198 -8.63 1.85 -5.13
N SER A 199 -9.95 1.91 -4.99
CA SER A 199 -10.68 1.10 -4.02
C SER A 199 -11.92 0.45 -4.62
N SER A 200 -12.62 -0.33 -3.80
CA SER A 200 -13.97 -0.79 -4.10
C SER A 200 -14.97 0.22 -3.54
N SER A 201 -16.07 0.46 -4.27
CA SER A 201 -17.17 1.38 -3.89
C SER A 201 -17.66 1.24 -2.44
N GLU A 202 -17.67 0.03 -1.89
CA GLU A 202 -18.07 -0.24 -0.49
C GLU A 202 -17.17 0.45 0.55
N LYS A 203 -16.03 1.03 0.13
CA LYS A 203 -14.96 1.53 0.99
C LYS A 203 -14.64 2.99 0.76
N GLU A 204 -15.66 3.73 0.35
CA GLU A 204 -15.58 5.16 0.11
C GLU A 204 -15.15 5.93 1.36
N LYS A 205 -15.66 5.54 2.54
CA LYS A 205 -15.31 6.17 3.80
C LYS A 205 -13.81 6.04 4.06
N GLU A 206 -13.27 4.85 3.86
CA GLU A 206 -11.84 4.56 4.03
C GLU A 206 -10.97 5.36 3.04
N LEU A 207 -11.44 5.58 1.81
CA LEU A 207 -10.73 6.47 0.88
C LEU A 207 -10.77 7.93 1.31
N ASN A 208 -11.88 8.38 1.90
CA ASN A 208 -11.97 9.73 2.43
C ASN A 208 -10.95 9.94 3.56
N ASP A 209 -10.92 9.01 4.52
CA ASP A 209 -9.94 9.03 5.60
C ASP A 209 -8.49 8.99 5.06
N LEU A 210 -8.23 8.19 4.02
CA LEU A 210 -6.92 8.10 3.37
C LEU A 210 -6.52 9.41 2.68
N ALA A 211 -7.45 10.05 1.98
CA ALA A 211 -7.20 11.34 1.35
C ALA A 211 -6.92 12.43 2.38
N GLU A 212 -7.64 12.42 3.51
CA GLU A 212 -7.39 13.30 4.65
C GLU A 212 -5.99 13.07 5.23
N ASP A 213 -5.59 11.81 5.45
CA ASP A 213 -4.26 11.47 5.96
C ASP A 213 -3.14 11.95 5.01
N TYR A 214 -3.32 11.84 3.69
CA TYR A 214 -2.36 12.40 2.71
C TYR A 214 -2.27 13.93 2.78
N ILE A 215 -3.41 14.60 2.77
CA ILE A 215 -3.45 16.07 2.71
C ILE A 215 -2.95 16.66 4.02
N LEU A 216 -3.46 16.18 5.16
CA LEU A 216 -3.06 16.71 6.46
C LEU A 216 -1.66 16.27 6.87
N GLY A 217 -1.26 15.02 6.58
CA GLY A 217 0.09 14.54 6.90
C GLY A 217 1.18 15.28 6.12
N SER A 218 0.84 15.85 4.95
CA SER A 218 1.76 16.67 4.15
C SER A 218 1.63 18.17 4.41
N ASP A 219 0.89 18.60 5.45
CA ASP A 219 0.58 20.01 5.72
C ASP A 219 -0.02 20.73 4.50
N GLY A 220 -0.87 20.04 3.73
CA GLY A 220 -1.50 20.56 2.51
C GLY A 220 -0.60 20.56 1.27
N ASN A 221 0.63 20.04 1.35
CA ASN A 221 1.56 20.02 0.21
C ASN A 221 1.27 18.90 -0.81
N ILE A 222 0.36 17.98 -0.51
CA ILE A 222 -0.30 17.12 -1.50
C ILE A 222 -1.64 17.80 -1.83
N PRO A 223 -1.74 18.53 -2.95
CA PRO A 223 -2.87 19.41 -3.20
C PRO A 223 -4.02 18.74 -3.96
N CYS A 224 -3.84 17.50 -4.42
CA CYS A 224 -4.85 16.74 -5.14
C CYS A 224 -4.73 15.25 -4.83
N VAL A 225 -5.78 14.67 -4.26
CA VAL A 225 -5.96 13.22 -4.13
C VAL A 225 -7.15 12.80 -4.97
N VAL A 226 -6.97 11.78 -5.81
CA VAL A 226 -7.99 11.22 -6.69
C VAL A 226 -8.31 9.81 -6.22
N GLY A 227 -9.53 9.59 -5.76
CA GLY A 227 -10.04 8.28 -5.38
C GLY A 227 -10.84 7.68 -6.52
N LEU A 228 -10.46 6.49 -6.94
CA LEU A 228 -11.11 5.74 -8.00
C LEU A 228 -11.83 4.54 -7.36
N ASN A 229 -13.16 4.62 -7.31
CA ASN A 229 -13.99 3.56 -6.73
C ASN A 229 -14.61 2.73 -7.84
N ILE A 230 -14.14 1.50 -7.99
CA ILE A 230 -14.76 0.55 -8.90
C ILE A 230 -15.14 -0.72 -8.15
N GLU A 231 -16.44 -1.02 -8.14
CA GLU A 231 -16.91 -2.25 -7.53
C GLU A 231 -16.60 -3.45 -8.43
N TYR A 232 -16.22 -4.56 -7.83
CA TYR A 232 -15.92 -5.78 -8.54
C TYR A 232 -16.74 -6.92 -7.94
N LYS A 233 -17.75 -7.40 -8.69
CA LYS A 233 -18.67 -8.55 -8.47
C LYS A 233 -20.08 -8.24 -7.96
N GLN A 234 -20.27 -7.24 -7.11
CA GLN A 234 -21.56 -6.98 -6.45
C GLN A 234 -22.38 -5.89 -7.15
N SER A 235 -21.69 -4.89 -7.71
CA SER A 235 -22.29 -3.81 -8.52
C SER A 235 -21.40 -3.50 -9.72
N LYS A 236 -21.96 -2.78 -10.70
CA LYS A 236 -21.20 -2.11 -11.76
C LYS A 236 -20.95 -0.64 -11.45
N LYS A 237 -21.36 -0.13 -10.28
CA LYS A 237 -21.12 1.26 -9.90
C LYS A 237 -19.65 1.62 -9.97
N ALA A 238 -19.36 2.76 -10.60
CA ALA A 238 -18.04 3.36 -10.60
C ALA A 238 -18.15 4.87 -10.32
N THR A 239 -17.37 5.33 -9.35
CA THR A 239 -17.29 6.73 -8.95
C THR A 239 -15.84 7.16 -8.90
N PHE A 240 -15.62 8.46 -8.99
CA PHE A 240 -14.36 9.05 -8.56
C PHE A 240 -14.63 10.16 -7.56
N SER A 241 -13.63 10.47 -6.75
CA SER A 241 -13.66 11.57 -5.80
C SER A 241 -12.36 12.35 -5.92
N VAL A 242 -12.45 13.67 -5.81
CA VAL A 242 -11.28 14.55 -5.80
C VAL A 242 -11.29 15.29 -4.47
N TRP A 243 -10.20 15.13 -3.72
CA TRP A 243 -9.96 15.86 -2.48
C TRP A 243 -8.86 16.88 -2.69
N GLN A 244 -9.08 18.08 -2.17
CA GLN A 244 -8.15 19.19 -2.23
C GLN A 244 -8.09 19.87 -0.86
N PRO A 245 -6.94 20.39 -0.42
CA PRO A 245 -6.88 21.23 0.75
C PRO A 245 -7.72 22.48 0.49
N GLN A 246 -8.74 22.67 1.32
CA GLN A 246 -9.51 23.90 1.35
C GLN A 246 -9.47 24.46 2.76
N TYR A 247 -9.50 25.78 2.82
CA TYR A 247 -9.50 26.55 4.04
C TYR A 247 -10.86 27.21 4.15
N ILE A 248 -11.83 26.51 4.73
CA ILE A 248 -13.19 27.04 4.94
C ILE A 248 -13.34 27.44 6.39
N GLU A 249 -13.55 28.74 6.65
CA GLU A 249 -13.85 29.25 7.99
C GLU A 249 -15.15 28.63 8.54
N HIS A 250 -15.04 27.88 9.63
CA HIS A 250 -16.16 27.50 10.48
C HIS A 250 -16.53 28.65 11.44
N ASP A 251 -17.70 28.53 12.06
CA ASP A 251 -18.24 29.51 13.02
C ASP A 251 -17.32 29.76 14.23
N ASP A 252 -16.33 28.89 14.47
CA ASP A 252 -15.30 29.01 15.51
C ASP A 252 -13.95 29.56 15.00
N GLY A 253 -13.86 29.89 13.71
CA GLY A 253 -12.63 30.36 13.05
C GLY A 253 -11.67 29.25 12.61
N GLN A 254 -12.04 27.96 12.69
CA GLN A 254 -11.21 26.86 12.16
C GLN A 254 -11.46 26.63 10.67
N GLU A 255 -10.39 26.28 9.94
CA GLU A 255 -10.42 26.02 8.51
C GLU A 255 -10.65 24.52 8.21
N CYS A 256 -11.67 24.17 7.41
CA CYS A 256 -12.03 22.78 7.08
C CYS A 256 -11.90 22.39 5.60
N LEU A 257 -11.59 21.11 5.39
CA LEU A 257 -11.33 20.46 4.11
C LEU A 257 -12.61 19.95 3.43
N VAL A 258 -12.69 20.02 2.10
CA VAL A 258 -13.87 19.60 1.31
C VAL A 258 -13.54 18.53 0.27
N SER A 259 -14.48 17.59 0.10
CA SER A 259 -14.47 16.55 -0.93
C SER A 259 -15.57 16.78 -1.96
N ALA A 260 -15.29 16.46 -3.23
CA ALA A 260 -16.30 16.36 -4.27
C ALA A 260 -16.27 14.97 -4.91
N GLN A 261 -17.38 14.23 -4.79
CA GLN A 261 -17.58 12.94 -5.46
C GLN A 261 -18.39 13.13 -6.75
N THR A 262 -18.02 12.36 -7.78
CA THR A 262 -18.79 12.24 -9.03
C THR A 262 -18.99 10.77 -9.41
N VAL A 263 -20.23 10.40 -9.74
CA VAL A 263 -20.59 9.09 -10.28
C VAL A 263 -20.50 9.15 -11.80
N PHE A 264 -19.74 8.24 -12.42
CA PHE A 264 -19.64 8.16 -13.88
C PHE A 264 -20.20 6.87 -14.47
N ARG A 265 -20.40 5.83 -13.64
CA ARG A 265 -21.09 4.59 -14.02
C ARG A 265 -22.07 4.18 -12.92
N ASP A 266 -23.33 3.95 -13.27
CA ASP A 266 -24.37 3.56 -12.32
C ASP A 266 -24.26 2.07 -11.90
N GLU A 267 -25.15 1.64 -11.01
CA GLU A 267 -25.16 0.26 -10.48
C GLU A 267 -25.46 -0.80 -11.54
N LEU A 268 -26.19 -0.41 -12.60
CA LEU A 268 -26.54 -1.27 -13.73
C LEU A 268 -25.40 -1.34 -14.76
N GLY A 269 -24.40 -0.50 -14.62
CA GLY A 269 -23.25 -0.44 -15.52
C GLY A 269 -23.46 0.48 -16.71
N ASN A 270 -24.39 1.42 -16.64
CA ASN A 270 -24.55 2.45 -17.67
C ASN A 270 -23.75 3.70 -17.32
N LEU A 271 -23.38 4.47 -18.34
CA LEU A 271 -22.80 5.79 -18.15
C LEU A 271 -23.78 6.69 -17.38
N SER A 272 -23.31 7.31 -16.30
CA SER A 272 -24.09 8.20 -15.45
C SER A 272 -23.41 9.55 -15.37
N GLY A 273 -24.17 10.64 -15.47
CA GLY A 273 -23.63 12.00 -15.38
C GLY A 273 -22.85 12.49 -16.61
N ASP A 274 -22.51 13.78 -16.56
CA ASP A 274 -21.80 14.52 -17.61
C ASP A 274 -20.45 15.09 -17.15
N LYS A 275 -20.15 15.00 -15.84
CA LYS A 275 -18.93 15.52 -15.22
C LYS A 275 -17.79 14.51 -15.26
N GLY A 276 -16.70 14.85 -15.93
CA GLY A 276 -15.48 14.07 -15.99
C GLY A 276 -14.50 14.37 -14.85
N LEU A 277 -13.40 13.62 -14.79
CA LEU A 277 -12.29 13.93 -13.89
C LEU A 277 -11.56 15.17 -14.41
N GLU A 278 -11.72 16.28 -13.70
CA GLU A 278 -11.10 17.56 -14.02
C GLU A 278 -10.09 17.97 -12.95
N ILE A 279 -8.87 18.31 -13.36
CA ILE A 279 -7.80 18.76 -12.48
C ILE A 279 -7.19 20.02 -13.09
N GLN A 280 -7.33 21.16 -12.41
CA GLN A 280 -6.72 22.42 -12.85
C GLN A 280 -5.22 22.43 -12.52
N LEU A 281 -4.38 22.92 -13.42
CA LEU A 281 -2.93 22.96 -13.16
C LEU A 281 -2.58 23.89 -11.99
N LYS A 282 -3.38 24.95 -11.78
CA LYS A 282 -3.22 25.89 -10.64
C LYS A 282 -3.24 25.22 -9.27
N VAL A 283 -3.91 24.07 -9.15
CA VAL A 283 -3.99 23.32 -7.88
C VAL A 283 -2.87 22.29 -7.75
N LEU A 284 -2.00 22.12 -8.74
CA LEU A 284 -0.97 21.08 -8.75
C LEU A 284 0.40 21.55 -8.30
N ALA A 285 0.52 22.77 -7.80
CA ALA A 285 1.77 23.29 -7.31
C ALA A 285 1.57 24.20 -6.11
N ASN A 286 2.62 24.32 -5.29
CA ASN A 286 2.65 25.33 -4.25
C ASN A 286 2.66 26.74 -4.89
N LYS A 287 2.37 27.75 -4.08
CA LYS A 287 2.27 29.15 -4.55
C LYS A 287 3.53 29.58 -5.30
N ASP A 288 4.72 29.17 -4.84
CA ASP A 288 5.99 29.53 -5.46
C ASP A 288 6.12 28.97 -6.89
N LEU A 289 5.75 27.70 -7.10
CA LEU A 289 5.79 27.07 -8.42
C LEU A 289 4.73 27.65 -9.37
N ILE A 290 3.52 27.94 -8.88
CA ILE A 290 2.47 28.57 -9.71
C ILE A 290 2.82 30.02 -10.06
N ASN A 291 3.44 30.79 -9.16
CA ASN A 291 3.85 32.16 -9.43
C ASN A 291 4.89 32.25 -10.57
N ASN A 292 5.70 31.21 -10.75
CA ASN A 292 6.64 31.09 -11.85
C ASN A 292 5.98 30.60 -13.16
N SER A 293 4.71 30.23 -13.14
CA SER A 293 3.97 29.76 -14.32
C SER A 293 2.54 30.32 -14.41
N PRO A 294 2.36 31.64 -14.63
CA PRO A 294 1.04 32.26 -14.69
C PRO A 294 0.09 31.67 -15.74
N SER A 295 0.62 31.24 -16.89
CA SER A 295 -0.19 30.64 -17.96
C SER A 295 -0.73 29.27 -17.55
N ALA A 296 -0.07 28.55 -16.63
CA ALA A 296 -0.54 27.28 -16.09
C ALA A 296 -1.87 27.41 -15.34
N ILE A 297 -2.22 28.61 -14.86
CA ILE A 297 -3.44 28.84 -14.06
C ILE A 297 -4.71 28.53 -14.87
N THR A 298 -4.68 28.74 -16.18
CA THR A 298 -5.84 28.53 -17.07
C THR A 298 -5.92 27.12 -17.65
N GLN A 299 -4.87 26.31 -17.47
CA GLN A 299 -4.78 24.97 -18.04
C GLN A 299 -5.40 23.91 -17.13
N ARG A 300 -5.86 22.82 -17.74
CA ARG A 300 -6.49 21.70 -17.05
C ARG A 300 -6.18 20.36 -17.69
N ILE A 301 -6.30 19.32 -16.88
CA ILE A 301 -6.39 17.92 -17.30
C ILE A 301 -7.85 17.52 -17.17
N PHE A 302 -8.38 16.84 -18.18
CA PHE A 302 -9.78 16.43 -18.22
C PHE A 302 -9.94 15.05 -18.84
N ILE A 303 -10.47 14.10 -18.07
CA ILE A 303 -10.89 12.79 -18.57
C ILE A 303 -12.42 12.76 -18.56
N SER A 304 -13.04 12.59 -19.73
CA SER A 304 -14.49 12.59 -19.84
C SER A 304 -15.13 11.38 -19.12
N PRO A 305 -16.42 11.45 -18.76
CA PRO A 305 -17.15 10.31 -18.22
C PRO A 305 -17.11 9.10 -19.15
N SER A 306 -17.23 9.32 -20.47
CA SER A 306 -17.21 8.25 -21.47
C SER A 306 -15.85 7.57 -21.54
N THR A 307 -14.75 8.33 -21.48
CA THR A 307 -13.41 7.77 -21.45
C THR A 307 -13.16 6.96 -20.17
N LEU A 308 -13.59 7.45 -19.01
CA LEU A 308 -13.52 6.70 -17.74
C LEU A 308 -14.35 5.40 -17.81
N TYR A 309 -15.56 5.48 -18.34
CA TYR A 309 -16.43 4.33 -18.57
C TYR A 309 -15.76 3.27 -19.48
N ASP A 310 -15.14 3.70 -20.57
CA ASP A 310 -14.43 2.83 -21.50
C ASP A 310 -13.20 2.16 -20.85
N PHE A 311 -12.51 2.86 -19.94
CA PHE A 311 -11.41 2.27 -19.19
C PHE A 311 -11.89 1.15 -18.27
N VAL A 312 -12.95 1.37 -17.49
CA VAL A 312 -13.48 0.33 -16.59
C VAL A 312 -14.05 -0.85 -17.38
N THR A 313 -14.78 -0.58 -18.47
CA THR A 313 -15.35 -1.64 -19.32
C THR A 313 -14.26 -2.51 -19.94
N ARG A 314 -13.17 -1.91 -20.44
CA ARG A 314 -12.02 -2.67 -20.95
C ARG A 314 -11.31 -3.45 -19.86
N ALA A 315 -11.15 -2.87 -18.66
CA ALA A 315 -10.52 -3.54 -17.53
C ALA A 315 -11.28 -4.81 -17.12
N GLU A 316 -12.61 -4.74 -17.07
CA GLU A 316 -13.46 -5.89 -16.74
C GLU A 316 -13.40 -6.96 -17.83
N ALA A 317 -13.48 -6.56 -19.11
CA ALA A 317 -13.40 -7.50 -20.23
C ALA A 317 -12.03 -8.19 -20.34
N ASP A 318 -10.95 -7.50 -19.99
CA ASP A 318 -9.60 -8.09 -19.94
C ASP A 318 -9.48 -9.11 -18.79
N ASP A 319 -9.94 -8.75 -17.60
CA ASP A 319 -9.92 -9.64 -16.43
C ASP A 319 -10.77 -10.91 -16.66
N GLU A 320 -11.93 -10.79 -17.32
CA GLU A 320 -12.75 -11.94 -17.74
C GLU A 320 -12.00 -12.84 -18.73
N LYS A 321 -11.40 -12.27 -19.79
CA LYS A 321 -10.59 -13.02 -20.76
C LYS A 321 -9.44 -13.78 -20.09
N VAL A 322 -8.75 -13.15 -19.13
CA VAL A 322 -7.65 -13.79 -18.38
C VAL A 322 -8.18 -14.97 -17.56
N LYS A 323 -9.32 -14.81 -16.88
CA LYS A 323 -9.94 -15.86 -16.05
C LYS A 323 -10.36 -17.08 -16.87
N GLU A 324 -10.93 -16.87 -18.03
CA GLU A 324 -11.36 -17.95 -18.92
C GLU A 324 -10.23 -18.44 -19.83
N LYS A 325 -9.01 -17.92 -19.66
CA LYS A 325 -7.82 -18.26 -20.46
C LYS A 325 -8.05 -18.06 -21.96
N ARG A 326 -8.88 -17.08 -22.32
CA ARG A 326 -9.19 -16.68 -23.70
C ARG A 326 -8.13 -15.72 -24.19
N GLY A 327 -6.96 -16.26 -24.52
CA GLY A 327 -5.84 -15.50 -25.09
C GLY A 327 -5.13 -16.30 -26.18
N LYS A 328 -4.57 -15.62 -27.16
CA LYS A 328 -3.70 -16.27 -28.15
C LYS A 328 -2.41 -16.67 -27.44
N MET A 329 -2.16 -17.98 -27.36
CA MET A 329 -0.94 -18.53 -26.80
C MET A 329 -0.13 -19.19 -27.92
N SER A 330 1.15 -18.86 -28.01
CA SER A 330 2.09 -19.66 -28.80
C SER A 330 2.34 -20.98 -28.07
N PRO A 331 2.06 -22.14 -28.68
CA PRO A 331 2.34 -23.42 -28.03
C PRO A 331 3.85 -23.57 -27.84
N LEU A 332 4.22 -24.35 -26.82
CA LEU A 332 5.61 -24.75 -26.63
C LEU A 332 6.05 -25.55 -27.87
N LYS A 333 7.27 -25.30 -28.37
CA LYS A 333 7.82 -26.07 -29.50
C LYS A 333 7.75 -27.57 -29.18
N PRO A 334 7.37 -28.43 -30.15
CA PRO A 334 7.37 -29.87 -29.95
C PRO A 334 8.72 -30.36 -29.40
N GLY A 335 8.70 -31.20 -28.35
CA GLY A 335 9.89 -31.74 -27.70
C GLY A 335 10.60 -30.81 -26.68
N ALA A 336 10.23 -29.53 -26.59
CA ALA A 336 10.83 -28.63 -25.60
C ALA A 336 10.29 -28.93 -24.19
N LYS A 337 11.19 -28.91 -23.20
CA LYS A 337 10.86 -29.02 -21.77
C LYS A 337 11.05 -27.67 -21.09
N LYS A 338 10.16 -27.31 -20.17
CA LYS A 338 10.31 -26.12 -19.33
C LYS A 338 11.41 -26.37 -18.30
N LEU A 339 12.50 -25.60 -18.33
CA LEU A 339 13.52 -25.64 -17.28
C LEU A 339 12.91 -25.10 -15.98
N ARG A 340 12.81 -25.94 -14.94
CA ARG A 340 12.46 -25.46 -13.61
C ARG A 340 13.69 -24.83 -12.98
N ARG A 341 13.60 -23.56 -12.59
CA ARG A 341 14.69 -22.86 -11.91
C ARG A 341 14.96 -23.56 -10.58
N GLN A 342 16.15 -24.15 -10.42
CA GLN A 342 16.62 -24.55 -9.10
C GLN A 342 16.95 -23.29 -8.32
N ARG A 343 16.48 -23.20 -7.07
CA ARG A 343 16.79 -22.08 -6.18
C ARG A 343 18.28 -22.17 -5.84
N THR A 344 19.10 -21.36 -6.49
CA THR A 344 20.52 -21.27 -6.15
C THR A 344 20.60 -20.79 -4.69
N GLN A 345 21.16 -21.61 -3.80
CA GLN A 345 21.65 -21.13 -2.51
C GLN A 345 22.70 -20.07 -2.86
N ARG A 346 22.46 -18.81 -2.47
CA ARG A 346 23.48 -17.77 -2.61
C ARG A 346 24.70 -18.25 -1.83
N GLU A 347 25.84 -18.25 -2.49
CA GLU A 347 27.14 -18.37 -1.86
C GLU A 347 27.20 -17.32 -0.75
N GLU A 348 27.30 -17.80 0.50
CA GLU A 348 27.87 -17.04 1.59
C GLU A 348 29.32 -16.76 1.17
N SER A 349 29.53 -15.62 0.52
CA SER A 349 30.87 -15.09 0.32
C SER A 349 31.44 -14.80 1.70
N LYS A 350 32.26 -15.74 2.17
CA LYS A 350 33.23 -15.56 3.24
C LYS A 350 33.98 -14.27 2.99
N LEU A 351 33.69 -13.26 3.80
CA LEU A 351 34.65 -12.23 4.16
C LEU A 351 35.25 -12.70 5.48
N ASP A 352 36.25 -13.58 5.38
CA ASP A 352 37.25 -13.80 6.42
C ASP A 352 38.61 -13.68 5.73
N ASP A 353 39.33 -12.63 6.16
CA ASP A 353 40.78 -12.52 6.36
C ASP A 353 41.74 -12.86 5.20
N GLU A 354 42.29 -11.80 4.59
CA GLU A 354 43.69 -11.39 4.81
C GLU A 354 43.91 -9.88 4.54
#